data_AF-A0A0F5FSN5-F1
#
_entry.id   AF-A0A0F5FSN5-F1
#
_cell.length_a   1.000
_cell.length_b   1.000
_cell.length_c   1.000
_cell.angle_alpha   90.00
_cell.angle_beta   90.00
_cell.angle_gamma   90.00
#
_symmetry.space_group_name_H-M   'P 1'
#
loop_
_entity.id
_entity.type
_entity.pdbx_description
1 polymer ?
#
loop_
_entity_poly.entity_id
_entity_poly.type
_entity_poly.pdbx_seq_one_letter_code
_entity_poly.pdbx_strand_id
1 'polypeptide(L)'
;MIFALSQPAMAAFESAYTDINLDECLVLDADDFGATWACPGYRGYPMLVSEGDLRFSIRYGFNIDKEPRGQTLGPFNELGPRLEWRLSNASGRWLPVATIVRYHTANPETGENEGQVLVVTQLAEGKTCHIAYIDARANEDANELAREVADEKAGSFNCDEEPEIVGEFEAW
;
A
#
# COMPACT_ATOMS: atom_id res chain seq x y z
N MET A 1 20.56 -13.83 -44.01
CA MET A 1 20.77 -13.45 -42.59
C MET A 1 19.39 -13.17 -42.01
N ILE A 2 18.98 -13.93 -41.00
CA ILE A 2 17.71 -13.69 -40.29
C ILE A 2 18.09 -12.83 -39.07
N PHE A 3 17.62 -11.59 -39.02
CA PHE A 3 17.72 -10.75 -37.84
C PHE A 3 16.67 -11.23 -36.83
N ALA A 4 17.11 -11.87 -35.74
CA ALA A 4 16.25 -12.11 -34.59
C ALA A 4 16.10 -10.78 -33.85
N LEU A 5 14.90 -10.19 -33.90
CA LEU A 5 14.55 -9.04 -33.09
C LEU A 5 14.35 -9.52 -31.65
N SER A 6 15.30 -9.21 -30.78
CA SER A 6 15.13 -9.34 -29.33
C SER A 6 14.07 -8.31 -28.89
N GLN A 7 12.83 -8.74 -28.74
CA GLN A 7 11.83 -7.90 -28.08
C GLN A 7 12.27 -7.68 -26.63
N PRO A 8 12.22 -6.43 -26.11
CA PRO A 8 12.42 -6.22 -24.68
C PRO A 8 11.36 -7.05 -23.96
N ALA A 9 11.79 -7.88 -23.01
CA ALA A 9 10.86 -8.54 -22.11
C ALA A 9 10.14 -7.43 -21.34
N MET A 10 8.84 -7.27 -21.57
CA MET A 10 8.03 -6.44 -20.70
C MET A 10 8.12 -7.01 -19.29
N ALA A 11 8.24 -6.12 -18.30
CA ALA A 11 8.16 -6.51 -16.91
C ALA A 11 6.86 -7.29 -16.69
N ALA A 12 6.96 -8.46 -16.07
CA ALA A 12 5.81 -9.22 -15.63
C ALA A 12 5.50 -8.83 -14.18
N PHE A 13 4.23 -8.90 -13.83
CA PHE A 13 3.76 -8.60 -12.49
C PHE A 13 2.96 -9.77 -11.89
N GLU A 14 3.10 -9.95 -10.58
CA GLU A 14 2.40 -11.00 -9.81
C GLU A 14 1.94 -10.46 -8.46
N SER A 15 0.83 -10.99 -7.96
CA SER A 15 0.36 -10.71 -6.60
C SER A 15 0.87 -11.78 -5.65
N ALA A 16 1.41 -11.35 -4.51
CA ALA A 16 1.55 -12.18 -3.33
C ALA A 16 0.75 -11.57 -2.18
N TYR A 17 0.42 -12.37 -1.17
CA TYR A 17 -0.43 -11.92 -0.08
C TYR A 17 0.16 -12.32 1.26
N THR A 18 0.05 -11.40 2.22
CA THR A 18 0.31 -11.66 3.63
C THR A 18 -0.85 -11.12 4.45
N ASP A 19 -1.03 -11.65 5.65
CA ASP A 19 -2.01 -11.11 6.59
C ASP A 19 -1.34 -10.02 7.44
N ILE A 20 -2.11 -9.01 7.83
CA ILE A 20 -1.71 -7.99 8.79
C ILE A 20 -2.22 -8.44 10.15
N ASN A 21 -1.44 -9.28 10.83
CA ASN A 21 -1.76 -9.79 12.16
C ASN A 21 -0.87 -9.13 13.21
N LEU A 22 -1.40 -8.15 13.94
CA LEU A 22 -0.64 -7.39 14.95
C LEU A 22 -0.18 -8.26 16.13
N ASP A 23 -0.85 -9.38 16.40
CA ASP A 23 -0.46 -10.32 17.45
C ASP A 23 0.85 -11.08 17.10
N GLU A 24 1.20 -11.13 15.82
CA GLU A 24 2.46 -11.73 15.34
C GLU A 24 3.59 -10.70 15.21
N CYS A 25 3.30 -9.42 15.45
CA CYS A 25 4.27 -8.35 15.34
C CYS A 25 4.97 -8.05 16.68
N LEU A 26 6.20 -7.54 16.60
CA LEU A 26 6.89 -7.02 17.77
C LEU A 26 6.36 -5.61 18.07
N VAL A 27 5.79 -5.42 19.26
CA VAL A 27 5.45 -4.09 19.78
C VAL A 27 6.74 -3.33 20.05
N LEU A 28 6.92 -2.18 19.38
CA LEU A 28 8.07 -1.30 19.60
C LEU A 28 7.78 -0.22 20.62
N ASP A 29 6.56 0.32 20.57
CA ASP A 29 6.07 1.38 21.46
C ASP A 29 4.56 1.30 21.57
N ALA A 30 4.02 1.67 22.73
CA ALA A 30 2.58 1.70 22.98
C ALA A 30 2.27 2.57 24.21
N ASP A 31 1.33 3.50 24.05
CA ASP A 31 0.82 4.34 25.12
C ASP A 31 -0.69 4.58 24.97
N ASP A 32 -1.23 5.55 25.72
CA ASP A 32 -2.66 5.89 25.70
C ASP A 32 -3.12 6.57 24.39
N PHE A 33 -2.19 6.96 23.51
CA PHE A 33 -2.44 7.74 22.29
C PHE A 33 -2.08 7.01 21.00
N GLY A 34 -1.46 5.84 21.09
CA GLY A 34 -1.17 5.00 19.93
C GLY A 34 -0.20 3.87 20.22
N ALA A 35 0.15 3.15 19.15
CA ALA A 35 1.11 2.07 19.21
C ALA A 35 1.83 1.87 17.87
N THR A 36 3.01 1.27 17.94
CA THR A 36 3.84 0.97 16.77
C THR A 36 4.36 -0.46 16.85
N TRP A 37 4.24 -1.18 15.74
CA TRP A 37 4.61 -2.57 15.59
C TRP A 37 5.60 -2.78 14.45
N ALA A 38 6.62 -3.59 14.68
CA ALA A 38 7.45 -4.17 13.63
C ALA A 38 6.86 -5.50 13.19
N CYS A 39 6.36 -5.56 11.96
CA CYS A 39 5.66 -6.69 11.39
C CYS A 39 6.46 -7.34 10.25
N PRO A 40 6.47 -8.68 10.14
CA PRO A 40 7.05 -9.36 8.98
C PRO A 40 6.11 -9.30 7.78
N GLY A 41 6.59 -8.75 6.67
CA GLY A 41 5.90 -8.76 5.37
C GLY A 41 6.31 -9.93 4.46
N TYR A 42 6.08 -9.77 3.16
CA TYR A 42 6.40 -10.79 2.15
C TYR A 42 7.86 -11.23 2.22
N ARG A 43 8.10 -12.52 2.52
CA ARG A 43 9.45 -13.09 2.69
C ARG A 43 10.31 -12.30 3.69
N GLY A 44 9.69 -11.76 4.73
CA GLY A 44 10.36 -10.97 5.77
C GLY A 44 10.64 -9.52 5.37
N TYR A 45 10.01 -9.00 4.31
CA TYR A 45 10.11 -7.58 3.98
C TYR A 45 9.60 -6.75 5.17
N PRO A 46 10.41 -5.83 5.75
CA PRO A 46 10.02 -5.16 6.98
C PRO A 46 8.82 -4.25 6.77
N MET A 47 7.87 -4.31 7.70
CA MET A 47 6.77 -3.37 7.82
C MET A 47 6.81 -2.75 9.20
N LEU A 48 6.57 -1.45 9.26
CA LEU A 48 6.29 -0.74 10.49
C LEU A 48 4.85 -0.25 10.43
N VAL A 49 3.98 -0.91 11.18
CA VAL A 49 2.58 -0.50 11.32
C VAL A 49 2.50 0.44 12.53
N SER A 50 1.83 1.57 12.38
CA SER A 50 1.60 2.51 13.48
C SER A 50 0.14 2.90 13.51
N GLU A 51 -0.41 3.01 14.70
CA GLU A 51 -1.69 3.65 14.97
C GLU A 51 -1.43 4.89 15.84
N GLY A 52 -2.11 5.97 15.51
CA GLY A 52 -2.18 7.17 16.35
C GLY A 52 -3.22 8.14 15.80
N ASP A 53 -3.89 8.85 16.71
CA ASP A 53 -5.06 9.68 16.37
C ASP A 53 -6.13 8.89 15.59
N LEU A 54 -6.38 7.64 16.01
CA LEU A 54 -7.38 6.73 15.45
C LEU A 54 -7.19 6.44 13.96
N ARG A 55 -5.92 6.39 13.54
CA ARG A 55 -5.54 6.18 12.15
C ARG A 55 -4.33 5.29 12.04
N PHE A 56 -4.40 4.35 11.13
CA PHE A 56 -3.29 3.49 10.81
C PHE A 56 -2.44 4.08 9.70
N SER A 57 -1.14 3.82 9.78
CA SER A 57 -0.18 4.02 8.70
C SER A 57 0.75 2.83 8.62
N ILE A 58 1.28 2.57 7.43
CA ILE A 58 2.25 1.51 7.21
C ILE A 58 3.48 2.11 6.51
N ARG A 59 4.64 1.94 7.13
CA ARG A 59 5.94 2.21 6.50
C ARG A 59 6.60 0.88 6.12
N TYR A 60 7.39 0.91 5.06
CA TYR A 60 7.96 -0.29 4.46
C TYR A 60 9.48 -0.18 4.33
N GLY A 61 10.16 -1.32 4.39
CA GLY A 61 11.56 -1.46 4.00
C GLY A 61 12.56 -1.22 5.11
N PHE A 62 13.84 -1.14 4.74
CA PHE A 62 14.97 -1.17 5.68
C PHE A 62 15.49 0.22 6.08
N ASN A 63 15.02 1.28 5.42
CA ASN A 63 15.47 2.66 5.61
C ASN A 63 14.35 3.55 6.19
N ILE A 64 13.48 3.00 7.04
CA ILE A 64 12.29 3.70 7.55
C ILE A 64 12.59 5.02 8.28
N ASP A 65 13.81 5.17 8.81
CA ASP A 65 14.25 6.38 9.51
C ASP A 65 14.50 7.56 8.56
N LYS A 66 14.63 7.28 7.25
CA LYS A 66 14.87 8.27 6.20
C LYS A 66 13.62 8.62 5.39
N GLU A 67 12.55 7.83 5.54
CA GLU A 67 11.26 8.11 4.92
C GLU A 67 10.45 9.06 5.82
N PRO A 68 9.61 9.96 5.25
CA PRO A 68 8.71 10.80 6.05
C PRO A 68 7.78 9.95 6.95
N ARG A 69 7.07 10.60 7.90
CA ARG A 69 6.03 9.92 8.71
C ARG A 69 5.09 9.16 7.78
N GLY A 70 4.66 7.96 8.19
CA GLY A 70 3.74 7.14 7.38
C GLY A 70 2.51 7.93 6.95
N GLN A 71 2.04 7.70 5.73
CA GLN A 71 0.82 8.31 5.23
C GLN A 71 -0.41 7.55 5.74
N THR A 72 -1.51 8.26 5.88
CA THR A 72 -2.83 7.74 6.27
C THR A 72 -3.92 8.46 5.48
N LEU A 73 -5.13 7.94 5.52
CA LEU A 73 -6.34 8.60 5.02
C LEU A 73 -6.82 9.68 5.99
N GLY A 74 -7.61 10.63 5.46
CA GLY A 74 -8.18 11.74 6.22
C GLY A 74 -9.13 11.30 7.34
N PRO A 75 -10.14 10.46 7.07
CA PRO A 75 -11.01 9.92 8.12
C PRO A 75 -10.28 8.98 9.09
N PHE A 76 -10.88 8.76 10.27
CA PHE A 76 -10.47 7.66 11.15
C PHE A 76 -10.59 6.35 10.40
N ASN A 77 -9.65 5.44 10.66
CA ASN A 77 -9.55 4.23 9.87
C ASN A 77 -8.95 3.06 10.61
N GLU A 78 -9.23 1.88 10.08
CA GLU A 78 -8.64 0.62 10.46
C GLU A 78 -8.11 -0.12 9.22
N LEU A 79 -7.04 -0.90 9.39
CA LEU A 79 -6.52 -1.74 8.32
C LEU A 79 -7.40 -2.99 8.14
N GLY A 80 -7.70 -3.31 6.89
CA GLY A 80 -8.17 -4.64 6.53
C GLY A 80 -7.09 -5.69 6.82
N PRO A 81 -7.48 -6.95 7.07
CA PRO A 81 -6.56 -7.97 7.58
C PRO A 81 -5.58 -8.51 6.55
N ARG A 82 -5.67 -8.09 5.28
CA ARG A 82 -4.90 -8.66 4.17
C ARG A 82 -4.19 -7.58 3.38
N LEU A 83 -2.90 -7.78 3.16
CA LEU A 83 -2.03 -6.95 2.35
C LEU A 83 -1.67 -7.70 1.07
N GLU A 84 -1.90 -7.05 -0.07
CA GLU A 84 -1.42 -7.53 -1.36
C GLU A 84 -0.09 -6.87 -1.71
N TRP A 85 0.90 -7.66 -2.06
CA TRP A 85 2.18 -7.23 -2.60
C TRP A 85 2.14 -7.36 -4.11
N ARG A 86 2.41 -6.25 -4.82
CA ARG A 86 2.67 -6.30 -6.26
C ARG A 86 4.15 -6.51 -6.49
N LEU A 87 4.46 -7.63 -7.12
CA LEU A 87 5.82 -8.06 -7.44
C LEU A 87 6.10 -7.75 -8.90
N SER A 88 7.31 -7.30 -9.21
CA SER A 88 7.80 -7.16 -10.58
C SER A 88 9.12 -7.89 -10.77
N ASN A 89 9.33 -8.46 -11.96
CA ASN A 89 10.60 -9.06 -12.35
C ASN A 89 11.51 -8.11 -13.17
N ALA A 90 11.14 -6.82 -13.30
CA ALA A 90 11.87 -5.84 -14.11
C ALA A 90 13.37 -5.74 -13.76
N SER A 91 13.73 -5.98 -12.49
CA SER A 91 15.11 -5.96 -12.00
C SER A 91 15.89 -7.27 -12.28
N GLY A 92 15.29 -8.24 -12.98
CA GLY A 92 15.82 -9.59 -13.19
C GLY A 92 15.50 -10.58 -12.06
N ARG A 93 14.78 -10.14 -11.03
CA ARG A 93 14.28 -10.97 -9.91
C ARG A 93 12.94 -10.42 -9.43
N TRP A 94 12.07 -11.31 -8.95
CA TRP A 94 10.78 -10.94 -8.38
C TRP A 94 10.96 -10.20 -7.05
N LEU A 95 10.62 -8.92 -7.05
CA LEU A 95 10.67 -8.05 -5.87
C LEU A 95 9.36 -7.26 -5.73
N PRO A 96 8.93 -6.97 -4.49
CA PRO A 96 7.85 -6.02 -4.27
C PRO A 96 8.19 -4.64 -4.84
N VAL A 97 7.24 -4.09 -5.60
CA VAL A 97 7.30 -2.73 -6.16
C VAL A 97 6.15 -1.86 -5.67
N ALA A 98 5.07 -2.46 -5.18
CA ALA A 98 3.98 -1.76 -4.52
C ALA A 98 3.25 -2.67 -3.53
N THR A 99 2.44 -2.07 -2.67
CA THR A 99 1.45 -2.77 -1.84
C THR A 99 0.06 -2.21 -2.08
N ILE A 100 -0.95 -3.05 -1.92
CA ILE A 100 -2.36 -2.66 -1.92
C ILE A 100 -2.96 -3.11 -0.59
N VAL A 101 -3.49 -2.16 0.17
CA VAL A 101 -4.10 -2.43 1.48
C VAL A 101 -5.48 -1.80 1.53
N ARG A 102 -6.46 -2.55 2.02
CA ARG A 102 -7.79 -2.01 2.29
C ARG A 102 -7.79 -1.26 3.61
N TYR A 103 -8.30 -0.05 3.61
CA TYR A 103 -8.62 0.73 4.79
C TYR A 103 -10.14 0.79 4.93
N HIS A 104 -10.63 0.55 6.13
CA HIS A 104 -12.01 0.82 6.50
C HIS A 104 -12.07 2.21 7.11
N THR A 105 -12.86 3.12 6.53
CA THR A 105 -12.93 4.51 6.97
C THR A 105 -14.25 4.80 7.68
N ALA A 106 -14.16 5.53 8.78
CA ALA A 106 -15.33 6.03 9.48
C ALA A 106 -15.97 7.17 8.69
N ASN A 107 -17.30 7.18 8.62
CA ASN A 107 -18.07 8.31 8.13
C ASN A 107 -17.82 9.51 9.07
N PRO A 108 -17.46 10.69 8.53
CA PRO A 108 -17.09 11.84 9.35
C PRO A 108 -18.24 12.43 10.17
N GLU A 109 -19.50 12.18 9.78
CA GLU A 109 -20.69 12.68 10.48
C GLU A 109 -21.21 11.67 11.51
N THR A 110 -21.25 10.38 11.18
CA THR A 110 -21.83 9.34 12.04
C THR A 110 -20.81 8.59 12.88
N GLY A 111 -19.54 8.57 12.46
CA GLY A 111 -18.48 7.76 13.06
C GLY A 111 -18.57 6.27 12.74
N GLU A 112 -19.55 5.82 11.94
CA GLU A 112 -19.70 4.42 11.56
C GLU A 112 -18.71 4.05 10.45
N ASN A 113 -18.12 2.85 10.51
CA ASN A 113 -17.21 2.34 9.47
C ASN A 113 -17.99 1.99 8.20
N GLU A 114 -18.17 2.97 7.33
CA GLU A 114 -18.93 2.84 6.08
C GLU A 114 -18.01 2.78 4.86
N GLY A 115 -16.90 3.53 4.84
CA GLY A 115 -16.03 3.59 3.66
C GLY A 115 -15.08 2.40 3.57
N GLN A 116 -14.69 2.06 2.34
CA GLN A 116 -13.62 1.08 2.08
C GLN A 116 -12.73 1.58 0.95
N VAL A 117 -11.47 1.86 1.25
CA VAL A 117 -10.53 2.38 0.25
C VAL A 117 -9.35 1.43 0.11
N LEU A 118 -9.08 1.03 -1.14
CA LEU A 118 -7.81 0.39 -1.47
C LEU A 118 -6.76 1.47 -1.65
N VAL A 119 -5.75 1.42 -0.79
CA VAL A 119 -4.59 2.29 -0.82
C VAL A 119 -3.46 1.57 -1.53
N VAL A 120 -3.02 2.14 -2.65
CA VAL A 120 -1.85 1.68 -3.39
C VAL A 120 -0.64 2.47 -2.91
N THR A 121 0.38 1.79 -2.41
CA THR A 121 1.65 2.40 -1.98
C THR A 121 2.78 1.91 -2.87
N GLN A 122 3.53 2.83 -3.47
CA GLN A 122 4.76 2.49 -4.20
C GLN A 122 5.87 2.11 -3.22
N LEU A 123 6.64 1.09 -3.58
CA LEU A 123 7.86 0.68 -2.88
C LEU A 123 9.08 0.99 -3.77
N ALA A 124 9.66 2.17 -3.56
CA ALA A 124 10.89 2.59 -4.19
C ALA A 124 11.81 3.22 -3.15
N GLU A 125 13.11 2.95 -3.23
CA GLU A 125 14.10 3.46 -2.27
C GLU A 125 14.08 5.00 -2.27
N GLY A 126 13.80 5.61 -1.10
CA GLY A 126 13.68 7.06 -0.95
C GLY A 126 12.41 7.67 -1.55
N LYS A 127 11.49 6.85 -2.05
CA LYS A 127 10.24 7.25 -2.73
C LYS A 127 9.10 6.29 -2.42
N THR A 128 8.92 5.98 -1.13
CA THR A 128 7.81 5.15 -0.66
C THR A 128 6.66 6.04 -0.23
N CYS A 129 5.57 6.02 -1.00
CA CYS A 129 4.39 6.86 -0.75
C CYS A 129 3.12 6.23 -1.33
N HIS A 130 1.96 6.67 -0.84
CA HIS A 130 0.67 6.41 -1.45
C HIS A 130 0.66 7.02 -2.86
N ILE A 131 0.22 6.24 -3.84
CA ILE A 131 0.17 6.66 -5.25
C ILE A 131 -1.25 6.67 -5.80
N ALA A 132 -2.17 5.90 -5.20
CA ALA A 132 -3.58 5.95 -5.56
C ALA A 132 -4.50 5.46 -4.44
N TYR A 133 -5.74 5.97 -4.50
CA TYR A 133 -6.88 5.57 -3.69
C TYR A 133 -8.03 5.15 -4.59
N ILE A 134 -8.63 4.00 -4.27
CA ILE A 134 -9.76 3.43 -5.01
C ILE A 134 -10.87 3.14 -4.01
N ASP A 135 -12.06 3.68 -4.24
CA ASP A 135 -13.24 3.31 -3.45
C ASP A 135 -13.70 1.91 -3.84
N ALA A 136 -13.57 0.98 -2.90
CA ALA A 136 -13.86 -0.42 -3.13
C ALA A 136 -15.35 -0.77 -3.06
N ARG A 137 -16.21 0.17 -2.64
CA ARG A 137 -17.67 0.01 -2.64
C ARG A 137 -18.29 0.60 -3.90
N ALA A 138 -17.70 1.67 -4.43
CA ALA A 138 -18.18 2.34 -5.64
C ALA A 138 -17.76 1.63 -6.95
N ASN A 139 -16.70 0.80 -6.91
CA ASN A 139 -16.18 0.12 -8.10
C ASN A 139 -16.21 -1.41 -7.93
N GLU A 140 -16.91 -2.12 -8.82
CA GLU A 140 -17.01 -3.60 -8.78
C GLU A 140 -15.65 -4.29 -9.02
N ASP A 141 -14.77 -3.64 -9.78
CA ASP A 141 -13.44 -4.08 -10.19
C ASP A 141 -12.31 -3.36 -9.43
N ALA A 142 -12.59 -2.77 -8.27
CA ALA A 142 -11.64 -1.95 -7.50
C ALA A 142 -10.25 -2.57 -7.30
N ASN A 143 -10.17 -3.88 -7.06
CA ASN A 143 -8.88 -4.55 -6.89
C ASN A 143 -8.07 -4.59 -8.20
N GLU A 144 -8.74 -4.68 -9.35
CA GLU A 144 -8.05 -4.66 -10.64
C GLU A 144 -7.55 -3.25 -10.94
N LEU A 145 -8.39 -2.22 -10.75
CA LEU A 145 -7.97 -0.81 -10.86
C LEU A 145 -6.74 -0.52 -9.99
N ALA A 146 -6.73 -1.01 -8.76
CA ALA A 146 -5.60 -0.85 -7.84
C ALA A 146 -4.31 -1.53 -8.36
N ARG A 147 -4.43 -2.70 -9.00
CA ARG A 147 -3.29 -3.42 -9.60
C ARG A 147 -2.78 -2.74 -10.85
N GLU A 148 -3.66 -2.27 -11.72
CA GLU A 148 -3.27 -1.56 -12.94
C GLU A 148 -2.44 -0.32 -12.59
N VAL A 149 -2.91 0.49 -11.64
CA VAL A 149 -2.16 1.67 -11.18
C VAL A 149 -0.83 1.29 -10.55
N ALA A 150 -0.79 0.24 -9.73
CA ALA A 150 0.43 -0.26 -9.14
C ALA A 150 1.45 -0.70 -10.20
N ASP A 151 1.02 -1.45 -11.21
CA ASP A 151 1.88 -1.97 -12.27
C ASP A 151 2.39 -0.86 -13.20
N GLU A 152 1.56 0.15 -13.48
CA GLU A 152 1.90 1.25 -14.38
C GLU A 152 2.81 2.30 -13.75
N LYS A 153 2.59 2.63 -12.47
CA LYS A 153 3.17 3.83 -11.85
C LYS A 153 4.27 3.54 -10.83
N ALA A 154 4.25 2.36 -10.19
CA ALA A 154 5.21 2.05 -9.15
C ALA A 154 6.66 2.11 -9.63
N GLY A 155 7.50 2.76 -8.83
CA GLY A 155 8.89 3.10 -9.12
C GLY A 155 9.08 4.49 -9.74
N SER A 156 8.04 5.07 -10.32
CA SER A 156 8.12 6.31 -11.11
C SER A 156 7.27 7.46 -10.58
N PHE A 157 6.28 7.19 -9.72
CA PHE A 157 5.43 8.22 -9.16
C PHE A 157 6.25 9.21 -8.33
N ASN A 158 5.87 10.48 -8.41
CA ASN A 158 6.49 11.57 -7.68
C ASN A 158 5.82 11.74 -6.31
N CYS A 159 6.49 11.37 -5.22
CA CYS A 159 5.91 11.44 -3.87
C CYS A 159 5.63 12.86 -3.35
N ASP A 160 6.03 13.90 -4.09
CA ASP A 160 5.62 15.28 -3.80
C ASP A 160 4.22 15.61 -4.36
N GLU A 161 3.62 14.71 -5.15
CA GLU A 161 2.28 14.84 -5.70
C GLU A 161 1.25 14.11 -4.84
N GLU A 162 0.00 14.55 -4.92
CA GLU A 162 -1.11 13.90 -4.22
C GLU A 162 -1.43 12.54 -4.86
N PRO A 163 -1.79 11.52 -4.07
CA PRO A 163 -2.23 10.23 -4.59
C PRO A 163 -3.44 10.38 -5.50
N GLU A 164 -3.48 9.61 -6.58
CA GLU A 164 -4.58 9.70 -7.54
C GLU A 164 -5.85 9.04 -7.02
N ILE A 165 -6.99 9.68 -7.27
CA ILE A 165 -8.30 9.02 -7.13
C ILE A 165 -8.60 8.29 -8.45
N VAL A 166 -8.83 6.99 -8.38
CA VAL A 166 -9.09 6.15 -9.56
C VAL A 166 -10.43 5.44 -9.43
N GLY A 167 -11.24 5.53 -10.49
CA GLY A 167 -12.63 5.06 -10.51
C GLY A 167 -13.60 6.07 -9.90
N GLU A 168 -14.82 5.62 -9.66
CA GLU A 168 -15.80 6.37 -8.88
C GLU A 168 -15.34 6.46 -7.41
N PHE A 169 -15.67 7.55 -6.71
CA PHE A 169 -15.16 7.77 -5.36
C PHE A 169 -16.16 8.49 -4.46
N GLU A 170 -16.64 7.81 -3.42
CA GLU A 170 -17.63 8.32 -2.46
C GLU A 170 -17.28 7.92 -1.01
N ALA A 171 -16.01 7.59 -0.75
CA ALA A 171 -15.60 6.98 0.51
C ALA A 171 -15.54 7.95 1.71
N TRP A 172 -15.62 9.26 1.48
CA TRP A 172 -15.76 10.32 2.49
C TRP A 172 -16.12 11.68 1.89
#